data_AF-A0A1G3TBT4-F1
#
_entry.id   AF-A0A1G3TBT4-F1
#
_cell.length_a   1.000
_cell.length_b   1.000
_cell.length_c   1.000
_cell.angle_alpha   90.00
_cell.angle_beta   90.00
_cell.angle_gamma   90.00
#
_symmetry.space_group_name_H-M   'P 1'
#
loop_
_entity.id
_entity.type
_entity.pdbx_description
1 polymer ?
#
loop_
_entity_poly.entity_id
_entity_poly.type
_entity_poly.pdbx_seq_one_letter_code
_entity_poly.pdbx_strand_id
1 'polypeptide(L)' 'MKKSEIRKKIEVLEHNISVAKTLPTSDNTQALLETLKTMVISAVKSEIQLSYLSSFFISKYGS' A
#
# COMPACT_ATOMS: atom_id res chain seq x y z
N MET A 1 14.44 2.81 1.96
CA MET A 1 13.42 2.18 2.81
C MET A 1 13.55 0.68 2.68
N LYS A 2 13.65 -0.04 3.80
CA LYS A 2 13.72 -1.50 3.76
C LYS A 2 12.37 -2.02 3.28
N LYS A 3 12.32 -3.03 2.40
CA LYS A 3 11.09 -3.64 1.85
C LYS A 3 10.04 -3.97 2.94
N SER A 4 10.51 -4.26 4.16
CA SER A 4 9.75 -4.44 5.39
C SER A 4 8.87 -3.25 5.80
N GLU A 5 9.28 -2.01 5.53
CA GLU A 5 8.54 -0.80 5.95
C GLU A 5 7.30 -0.54 5.08
N ILE A 6 7.37 -0.87 3.78
CA ILE A 6 6.24 -0.69 2.85
C ILE A 6 5.15 -1.72 3.17
N ARG A 7 5.53 -2.98 3.40
CA ARG A 7 4.58 -4.03 3.77
C ARG A 7 3.88 -3.74 5.10
N LYS A 8 4.63 -3.27 6.13
CA LYS A 8 4.03 -2.83 7.40
C LYS A 8 3.04 -1.67 7.21
N LYS A 9 3.34 -0.72 6.32
CA LYS A 9 2.41 0.38 6.00
C LYS A 9 1.14 -0.14 5.31
N ILE A 10 1.26 -1.13 4.42
CA ILE A 10 0.11 -1.76 3.77
C ILE A 10 -0.77 -2.48 4.82
N GLU A 11 -0.18 -3.28 5.72
CA GLU A 11 -0.91 -3.96 6.79
C GLU A 11 -1.67 -2.99 7.70
N VAL A 12 -1.05 -1.86 8.08
CA VAL A 12 -1.71 -0.81 8.87
C VAL A 12 -2.87 -0.17 8.09
N LEU A 13 -2.70 0.09 6.79
CA LEU A 13 -3.76 0.64 5.96
C LEU A 13 -4.94 -0.33 5.78
N GLU A 14 -4.66 -1.63 5.59
CA GLU A 14 -5.69 -2.67 5.53
C GLU A 14 -6.47 -2.79 6.84
N HIS A 15 -5.77 -2.73 7.97
CA HIS A 15 -6.40 -2.68 9.28
C HIS A 15 -7.29 -1.45 9.44
N ASN A 16 -6.81 -0.26 9.06
CA ASN A 16 -7.58 0.98 9.14
C ASN A 16 -8.82 0.96 8.24
N ILE A 17 -8.75 0.33 7.06
CA ILE A 17 -9.92 0.09 6.21
C ILE A 17 -10.92 -0.83 6.90
N SER A 18 -10.44 -1.90 7.55
CA SER A 18 -11.29 -2.82 8.31
C SER A 18 -12.04 -2.09 9.42
N VAL A 19 -11.36 -1.24 10.19
CA VAL A 19 -11.98 -0.42 11.24
C VAL A 19 -12.95 0.58 10.63
N ALA A 20 -12.57 1.29 9.56
CA ALA A 20 -13.43 2.27 8.90
C ALA A 20 -14.73 1.65 8.33
N LYS A 21 -14.72 0.36 7.93
CA LYS A 21 -15.92 -0.37 7.52
C LYS A 21 -16.92 -0.63 8.65
N THR A 22 -16.47 -0.57 9.90
CA THR A 22 -17.35 -0.71 11.08
C THR A 22 -18.02 0.59 11.48
N LEU A 23 -17.58 1.73 10.92
CA LEU A 23 -18.17 3.04 11.18
C LEU A 23 -19.54 3.16 10.47
N PRO A 24 -20.48 3.93 11.04
CA PRO A 24 -21.75 4.19 10.39
C PRO A 24 -21.53 4.87 9.03
N THR A 25 -22.33 4.44 8.05
CA THR A 25 -22.26 4.96 6.68
C THR A 25 -22.62 6.44 6.68
N SER A 26 -21.68 7.27 6.26
CA SER A 26 -21.85 8.70 6.03
C SER A 26 -20.97 9.10 4.84
N ASP A 27 -21.23 10.27 4.24
CA ASP A 27 -20.40 10.81 3.16
C ASP A 27 -18.92 10.90 3.58
N ASN A 28 -18.67 11.28 4.84
CA ASN A 28 -17.34 11.33 5.42
C ASN A 28 -16.69 9.95 5.56
N THR A 29 -17.46 8.95 6.00
CA THR A 29 -16.98 7.56 6.12
C THR A 29 -16.65 6.98 4.74
N GLN A 30 -17.46 7.28 3.72
CA GLN A 30 -17.23 6.84 2.36
C GLN A 30 -16.00 7.51 1.74
N ALA A 31 -15.86 8.84 1.90
CA ALA A 31 -14.68 9.57 1.43
C ALA A 31 -13.39 9.08 2.10
N LEU A 32 -13.44 8.76 3.40
CA LEU A 32 -12.32 8.17 4.13
C LEU A 32 -11.97 6.78 3.57
N LEU A 33 -12.96 5.92 3.34
CA LEU A 33 -12.74 4.58 2.77
C LEU A 33 -12.11 4.63 1.38
N GLU A 34 -12.58 5.51 0.50
CA GLU A 34 -12.03 5.69 -0.86
C GLU A 34 -10.60 6.25 -0.82
N THR A 35 -10.32 7.18 0.10
CA THR A 35 -8.96 7.69 0.32
C THR A 35 -8.03 6.59 0.78
N LEU A 36 -8.44 5.80 1.78
CA LEU A 36 -7.64 4.70 2.31
C LEU A 36 -7.37 3.62 1.23
N LYS A 37 -8.37 3.25 0.43
CA LYS A 37 -8.19 2.31 -0.70
C LYS A 37 -7.19 2.85 -1.72
N THR A 38 -7.29 4.13 -2.07
CA THR A 38 -6.37 4.78 -3.01
C THR A 38 -4.92 4.76 -2.50
N MET A 39 -4.75 5.00 -1.19
CA MET A 39 -3.43 4.93 -0.55
C MET A 39 -2.84 3.51 -0.58
N VAL A 40 -3.65 2.47 -0.35
CA VAL A 40 -3.21 1.06 -0.47
C VAL A 40 -2.76 0.75 -1.89
N ILE A 41 -3.55 1.12 -2.91
CA ILE A 41 -3.22 0.87 -4.33
C ILE A 41 -1.89 1.55 -4.69
N SER A 42 -1.70 2.80 -4.23
CA SER A 42 -0.46 3.54 -4.45
C SER A 42 0.74 2.84 -3.79
N ALA A 43 0.60 2.41 -2.54
CA ALA A 43 1.66 1.71 -1.80
C ALA A 43 2.05 0.37 -2.44
N VAL A 44 1.07 -0.42 -2.86
CA VAL A 44 1.29 -1.70 -3.57
C VAL A 44 1.98 -1.46 -4.92
N LYS A 45 1.55 -0.45 -5.68
CA LYS A 45 2.19 -0.09 -6.95
C LYS A 45 3.66 0.30 -6.75
N SER A 46 3.97 1.07 -5.71
CA SER A 46 5.35 1.39 -5.34
C SER A 46 6.16 0.16 -4.95
N GLU A 47 5.59 -0.80 -4.21
CA GLU A 47 6.26 -2.06 -3.88
C GLU A 47 6.59 -2.88 -5.13
N ILE A 48 5.64 -2.99 -6.06
CA ILE A 48 5.83 -3.71 -7.33
C ILE A 48 6.93 -3.04 -8.16
N GLN A 49 6.90 -1.72 -8.31
CA GLN A 49 7.92 -0.96 -9.05
C GLN A 49 9.31 -1.13 -8.43
N LEU A 50 9.43 -1.05 -7.10
CA LEU A 50 10.69 -1.30 -6.39
C LEU A 50 11.18 -2.72 -6.62
N SER A 51 10.30 -3.72 -6.59
CA SER A 51 10.66 -5.11 -6.87
C SER A 51 11.18 -5.28 -8.30
N TYR A 52 10.50 -4.68 -9.29
CA TYR A 52 10.87 -4.74 -10.69
C TYR A 52 12.23 -4.09 -10.94
N LEU A 53 12.44 -2.88 -10.39
CA LEU A 53 13.73 -2.19 -10.48
C LEU A 53 14.82 -3.04 -9.82
N SER A 54 14.58 -3.59 -8.63
CA SER A 54 15.58 -4.45 -7.97
C SER A 54 15.94 -5.68 -8.80
N SER A 55 14.97 -6.37 -9.39
CA SER A 55 15.20 -7.52 -10.26
C SER A 55 15.91 -7.13 -11.55
N PHE A 56 15.54 -5.99 -12.15
CA PHE A 56 16.20 -5.47 -13.35
C PHE A 56 17.68 -5.13 -13.07
N PHE A 57 17.96 -4.44 -11.97
CA PHE A 57 19.33 -4.09 -11.58
C PHE A 57 20.18 -5.33 -11.28
N ILE A 58 19.64 -6.31 -10.55
CA ILE A 58 20.33 -7.60 -10.30
C ILE A 58 20.58 -8.33 -11.63
N SER A 59 19.59 -8.38 -12.52
CA SER A 59 19.73 -9.04 -13.83
C SER A 59 20.74 -8.35 -14.76
N LYS A 60 20.94 -7.03 -14.63
CA LYS A 60 21.82 -6.25 -15.51
C LYS A 60 23.23 -6.04 -14.97
N TYR A 61 23.38 -6.01 -13.64
CA TYR A 61 24.64 -5.61 -13.00
C TYR A 61 25.05 -6.54 -11.85
N GLY A 62 24.26 -7.57 -11.54
CA GLY A 62 24.50 -8.49 -10.41
C GLY A 62 25.42 -9.66 -10.72
N SER A 63 26.47 -9.46 -11.52
CA SER A 63 27.54 -10.43 -11.77
C SER A 63 28.86 -9.96 -11.18
#